data_AF-A0A2D4GDG9-F1
#
_entry.id   AF-A0A2D4GDG9-F1
#
_cell.length_a   1.000
_cell.length_b   1.000
_cell.length_c   1.000
_cell.angle_alpha   90.00
_cell.angle_beta   90.00
_cell.angle_gamma   90.00
#
_symmetry.space_group_name_H-M   'P 1'
#
loop_
_entity.id
_entity.type
_entity.pdbx_description
1 polymer ?
#
loop_
_entity_poly.entity_id
_entity_poly.type
_entity_poly.pdbx_seq_one_letter_code
_entity_poly.pdbx_strand_id
1 'polypeptide(L)'
;EYMGGNLYLEDPLLQGYLRAHLPAQVFAEVNIDLERFGARVREEIDFLGRECELNPPRLLHFDAWGQRVDQVITCPAWKRLKDISAEENLVAEGYTRRYSSWSRVYQIAKMYLFIPFSACYECPLAMTDGAAKVIESLGIPKPLEEVYAHLTSGDPKTFWISGQWMTERKGGSDVGGGTETV
;
A
#
# COMPACT_ATOMS: atom_id res chain seq x y z
N GLU A 1 -20.96 0.71 21.49
CA GLU A 1 -19.64 1.39 21.48
C GLU A 1 -19.69 2.51 20.47
N TYR A 2 -19.08 3.66 20.76
CA TYR A 2 -18.96 4.75 19.79
C TYR A 2 -18.08 4.24 18.64
N MET A 3 -18.67 3.92 17.49
CA MET A 3 -17.90 3.84 16.25
C MET A 3 -17.46 5.28 15.95
N GLY A 4 -16.15 5.53 15.95
CA GLY A 4 -15.60 6.85 15.62
C GLY A 4 -16.07 7.32 14.24
N GLY A 5 -16.15 8.63 14.02
CA GLY A 5 -16.64 9.17 12.76
C GLY A 5 -15.64 9.04 11.63
N ASN A 6 -16.03 9.56 10.47
CA ASN A 6 -15.23 9.53 9.26
C ASN A 6 -13.90 10.27 9.48
N LEU A 7 -12.79 9.53 9.37
CA LEU A 7 -11.45 10.03 9.68
C LEU A 7 -11.03 11.25 8.85
N TYR A 8 -11.49 11.34 7.61
CA TYR A 8 -11.19 12.51 6.77
C TYR A 8 -11.96 13.74 7.25
N LEU A 9 -13.25 13.58 7.56
CA LEU A 9 -14.10 14.68 8.04
C LEU A 9 -13.70 15.16 9.43
N GLU A 10 -13.16 14.26 10.26
CA GLU A 10 -12.66 14.56 11.61
C GLU A 10 -11.24 15.16 11.62
N ASP A 11 -10.54 15.22 10.48
CA ASP A 11 -9.21 15.84 10.35
C ASP A 11 -9.29 17.21 9.62
N PRO A 12 -9.57 18.31 10.34
CA PRO A 12 -9.61 19.64 9.74
C PRO A 12 -8.24 20.13 9.26
N LEU A 13 -7.14 19.56 9.77
CA LEU A 13 -5.79 19.93 9.35
C LEU A 13 -5.49 19.37 7.97
N LEU A 14 -5.81 18.10 7.73
CA LEU A 14 -5.70 17.48 6.41
C LEU A 14 -6.59 18.20 5.38
N GLN A 15 -7.86 18.45 5.71
CA GLN A 15 -8.78 19.18 4.83
C GLN A 15 -8.27 20.59 4.51
N GLY A 16 -7.79 21.33 5.52
CA GLY A 16 -7.23 22.66 5.37
C GLY A 16 -5.97 22.65 4.51
N TYR A 17 -5.07 21.70 4.73
CA TYR A 17 -3.85 21.52 3.94
C TYR A 17 -4.18 21.27 2.46
N LEU A 18 -5.09 20.33 2.18
CA LEU A 18 -5.46 20.00 0.81
C LEU A 18 -6.14 21.18 0.10
N ARG A 19 -7.06 21.87 0.78
CA ARG A 19 -7.73 23.05 0.23
C ARG A 19 -6.76 24.19 -0.10
N ALA A 20 -5.72 24.37 0.72
CA ALA A 20 -4.75 25.44 0.53
C ALA A 20 -3.77 25.17 -0.63
N HIS A 21 -3.48 23.90 -0.92
CA HIS A 21 -2.42 23.54 -1.89
C HIS A 21 -2.96 23.00 -3.22
N LEU A 22 -4.08 22.30 -3.24
CA LEU A 22 -4.62 21.73 -4.48
C LEU A 22 -5.36 22.83 -5.28
N PRO A 23 -5.27 22.80 -6.63
CA PRO A 23 -6.16 23.59 -7.46
C PRO A 23 -7.63 23.28 -7.13
N ALA A 24 -8.50 24.29 -7.12
CA ALA A 24 -9.88 24.16 -6.65
C ALA A 24 -10.66 23.00 -7.30
N GLN A 25 -10.47 22.77 -8.61
CA GLN A 25 -11.09 21.66 -9.33
C GLN A 25 -10.57 20.29 -8.85
N VAL A 26 -9.27 20.16 -8.65
CA VAL A 26 -8.64 18.93 -8.13
C VAL A 26 -9.10 18.67 -6.70
N PHE A 27 -9.12 19.71 -5.85
CA PHE A 27 -9.61 19.60 -4.48
C PHE A 27 -11.06 19.12 -4.44
N ALA A 28 -11.95 19.62 -5.30
CA ALA A 28 -13.35 19.21 -5.32
C ALA A 28 -13.51 17.69 -5.59
N GLU A 29 -12.77 17.14 -6.55
CA GLU A 29 -12.80 15.70 -6.84
C GLU A 29 -12.14 14.86 -5.74
N VAL A 30 -10.95 15.25 -5.28
CA VAL A 30 -10.19 14.55 -4.24
C VAL A 30 -10.93 14.55 -2.90
N ASN A 31 -11.59 15.65 -2.54
CA ASN A 31 -12.35 15.77 -1.30
C ASN A 31 -13.49 14.75 -1.22
N ILE A 32 -14.21 14.53 -2.33
CA ILE A 32 -15.29 13.55 -2.40
C ILE A 32 -14.75 12.13 -2.22
N ASP A 33 -13.65 11.80 -2.89
CA ASP A 33 -13.04 10.47 -2.75
C ASP A 33 -12.47 10.22 -1.35
N LEU A 34 -11.79 11.20 -0.76
CA LEU A 34 -11.24 11.10 0.59
C LEU A 34 -12.31 11.00 1.66
N GLU A 35 -13.47 11.65 1.47
CA GLU A 35 -14.62 11.44 2.33
C GLU A 35 -15.12 9.99 2.24
N ARG A 36 -15.33 9.45 1.04
CA ARG A 36 -15.70 8.03 0.88
C ARG A 36 -14.66 7.11 1.52
N PHE A 37 -13.39 7.36 1.25
CA PHE A 37 -12.30 6.51 1.72
C PHE A 37 -12.15 6.59 3.25
N GLY A 38 -12.29 7.78 3.85
CA GLY A 38 -12.26 7.94 5.31
C GLY A 38 -13.39 7.20 6.03
N ALA A 39 -14.58 7.11 5.42
CA ALA A 39 -15.66 6.26 5.92
C ALA A 39 -15.29 4.77 5.82
N ARG A 40 -14.80 4.33 4.66
CA ARG A 40 -14.35 2.94 4.44
C ARG A 40 -13.26 2.52 5.42
N VAL A 41 -12.34 3.43 5.76
CA VAL A 41 -11.29 3.13 6.74
C VAL A 41 -11.90 2.74 8.08
N ARG A 42 -12.94 3.46 8.55
CA ARG A 42 -13.62 3.11 9.81
C ARG A 42 -14.55 1.93 9.72
N GLU A 43 -15.28 1.80 8.61
CA GLU A 43 -16.31 0.79 8.48
C GLU A 43 -15.75 -0.60 8.13
N GLU A 44 -14.59 -0.66 7.46
CA GLU A 44 -14.00 -1.91 6.97
C GLU A 44 -12.54 -2.08 7.43
N ILE A 45 -11.65 -1.14 7.08
CA ILE A 45 -10.19 -1.35 7.20
C ILE A 45 -9.74 -1.48 8.67
N ASP A 46 -10.29 -0.69 9.58
CA ASP A 46 -9.97 -0.74 11.02
C ASP A 46 -10.22 -2.14 11.61
N PHE A 47 -11.36 -2.76 11.28
CA PHE A 47 -11.67 -4.12 11.70
C PHE A 47 -10.73 -5.15 11.08
N LEU A 48 -10.38 -5.01 9.80
CA LEU A 48 -9.43 -5.89 9.13
C LEU A 48 -8.03 -5.80 9.74
N GLY A 49 -7.57 -4.59 10.04
CA GLY A 49 -6.30 -4.36 10.71
C GLY A 49 -6.27 -5.03 12.08
N ARG A 50 -7.36 -4.88 12.85
CA ARG A 50 -7.48 -5.56 14.15
C ARG A 50 -7.50 -7.08 14.00
N GLU A 51 -8.18 -7.64 13.01
CA GLU A 51 -8.17 -9.09 12.76
C GLU A 51 -6.75 -9.60 12.42
N CYS A 52 -5.99 -8.85 11.62
CA CYS A 52 -4.60 -9.18 11.30
C CYS A 52 -3.71 -9.22 12.54
N GLU A 53 -3.82 -8.22 13.41
CA GLU A 53 -3.05 -8.16 14.66
C GLU A 53 -3.38 -9.34 15.60
N LEU A 54 -4.67 -9.72 15.68
CA LEU A 54 -5.11 -10.85 16.49
C LEU A 54 -4.74 -12.22 15.89
N ASN A 55 -4.46 -12.29 14.59
CA ASN A 55 -4.18 -13.52 13.85
C ASN A 55 -2.88 -13.39 13.04
N PRO A 56 -1.72 -13.30 13.70
CA PRO A 56 -0.44 -13.10 13.04
C PRO A 56 -0.08 -14.26 12.09
N PRO A 57 0.77 -14.00 11.08
CA PRO A 57 1.15 -15.01 10.10
C PRO A 57 1.93 -16.16 10.72
N ARG A 58 1.78 -17.36 10.16
CA ARG A 58 2.51 -18.57 10.58
C ARG A 58 3.25 -19.19 9.41
N LEU A 59 4.44 -19.73 9.66
CA LEU A 59 5.23 -20.44 8.66
C LEU A 59 5.06 -21.95 8.82
N LEU A 60 4.59 -22.60 7.76
CA LEU A 60 4.56 -24.05 7.64
C LEU A 60 5.71 -24.49 6.74
N HIS A 61 6.77 -25.03 7.33
CA HIS A 61 7.93 -25.49 6.56
C HIS A 61 7.63 -26.76 5.77
N PHE A 62 6.93 -27.72 6.38
CA PHE A 62 6.64 -29.03 5.79
C PHE A 62 5.15 -29.35 5.86
N ASP A 63 4.64 -30.04 4.85
CA ASP A 63 3.28 -30.56 4.86
C ASP A 63 3.14 -31.81 5.76
N ALA A 64 1.93 -32.38 5.82
CA ALA A 64 1.62 -33.56 6.63
C ALA A 64 2.36 -34.84 6.18
N TRP A 65 3.02 -34.83 5.02
CA TRP A 65 3.76 -35.96 4.45
C TRP A 65 5.28 -35.75 4.45
N GLY A 66 5.76 -34.68 5.09
CA GLY A 66 7.18 -34.35 5.21
C GLY A 66 7.77 -33.67 3.96
N GLN A 67 6.94 -33.21 3.01
CA GLN A 67 7.42 -32.43 1.86
C GLN A 67 7.62 -30.97 2.26
N ARG A 68 8.74 -30.36 1.84
CA ARG A 68 9.03 -28.94 2.10
C ARG A 68 8.09 -28.06 1.26
N VAL A 69 7.36 -27.14 1.91
CA VAL A 69 6.39 -26.23 1.26
C VAL A 69 6.63 -24.75 1.54
N ASP A 70 7.27 -24.39 2.67
CA ASP A 70 7.53 -23.00 3.08
C ASP A 70 6.34 -22.05 2.94
N GLN A 71 5.15 -22.53 3.34
CA GLN A 71 3.92 -21.78 3.19
C GLN A 71 3.77 -20.76 4.33
N VAL A 72 3.67 -19.48 3.97
CA VAL A 72 3.25 -18.42 4.89
C VAL A 72 1.71 -18.38 4.92
N ILE A 73 1.13 -18.72 6.07
CA ILE A 73 -0.31 -18.71 6.31
C ILE A 73 -0.68 -17.38 6.95
N THR A 74 -1.45 -16.57 6.24
CA THR A 74 -2.01 -15.29 6.73
C THR A 74 -3.52 -15.43 6.99
N CYS A 75 -4.08 -14.52 7.80
CA CYS A 75 -5.53 -14.42 7.94
C CYS A 75 -6.21 -13.93 6.64
N PRO A 76 -7.53 -14.15 6.49
CA PRO A 76 -8.30 -13.60 5.37
C PRO A 76 -8.26 -12.07 5.31
N ALA A 77 -8.30 -11.38 6.46
CA ALA A 77 -8.21 -9.92 6.50
C ALA A 77 -6.96 -9.37 5.83
N TRP A 78 -5.80 -10.02 5.99
CA TRP A 78 -4.56 -9.61 5.32
C TRP A 78 -4.68 -9.65 3.79
N LYS A 79 -5.37 -10.67 3.26
CA LYS A 79 -5.64 -10.79 1.82
C LYS A 79 -6.65 -9.73 1.37
N ARG A 80 -7.66 -9.44 2.20
CA ARG A 80 -8.60 -8.36 1.92
C ARG A 80 -7.91 -6.99 1.87
N LEU A 81 -6.96 -6.70 2.77
CA LEU A 81 -6.18 -5.46 2.74
C LEU A 81 -5.39 -5.29 1.43
N LYS A 82 -4.86 -6.38 0.84
CA LYS A 82 -4.27 -6.38 -0.50
C LYS A 82 -5.27 -5.89 -1.55
N ASP A 83 -6.47 -6.46 -1.54
CA ASP A 83 -7.50 -6.17 -2.54
C ASP A 83 -7.97 -4.71 -2.40
N ILE A 84 -8.21 -4.24 -1.17
CA ILE A 84 -8.54 -2.85 -0.88
C ILE A 84 -7.45 -1.91 -1.42
N SER A 85 -6.18 -2.26 -1.24
CA SER A 85 -5.06 -1.43 -1.70
C SER A 85 -5.07 -1.22 -3.22
N ALA A 86 -5.47 -2.24 -3.98
CA ALA A 86 -5.65 -2.15 -5.42
C ALA A 86 -6.90 -1.34 -5.77
N GLU A 87 -8.07 -1.70 -5.21
CA GLU A 87 -9.36 -1.02 -5.45
C GLU A 87 -9.27 0.49 -5.18
N GLU A 88 -8.53 0.87 -4.14
CA GLU A 88 -8.35 2.26 -3.71
C GLU A 88 -7.16 2.96 -4.38
N ASN A 89 -6.48 2.28 -5.31
CA ASN A 89 -5.34 2.81 -6.05
C ASN A 89 -4.23 3.37 -5.15
N LEU A 90 -3.95 2.74 -4.01
CA LEU A 90 -3.00 3.26 -3.01
C LEU A 90 -1.56 3.36 -3.53
N VAL A 91 -1.22 2.58 -4.56
CA VAL A 91 0.01 2.75 -5.35
C VAL A 91 -0.29 3.43 -6.68
N ALA A 92 -1.27 2.91 -7.43
CA ALA A 92 -1.56 3.31 -8.80
C ALA A 92 -1.82 4.81 -8.98
N GLU A 93 -2.44 5.48 -8.00
CA GLU A 93 -2.74 6.92 -8.08
C GLU A 93 -1.47 7.75 -8.34
N GLY A 94 -0.34 7.38 -7.75
CA GLY A 94 0.95 8.05 -7.94
C GLY A 94 1.54 7.93 -9.34
N TYR A 95 1.02 7.03 -10.18
CA TYR A 95 1.52 6.69 -11.52
C TYR A 95 0.52 7.02 -12.63
N THR A 96 -0.79 6.94 -12.37
CA THR A 96 -1.86 7.37 -13.27
C THR A 96 -1.76 8.85 -13.60
N ARG A 97 -1.33 9.69 -12.63
CA ARG A 97 -1.06 11.12 -12.80
C ARG A 97 -2.21 11.91 -13.42
N ARG A 98 -3.46 11.54 -13.07
CA ARG A 98 -4.68 12.22 -13.53
C ARG A 98 -4.65 13.72 -13.22
N TYR A 99 -4.02 14.10 -12.11
CA TYR A 99 -3.86 15.49 -11.68
C TYR A 99 -2.41 15.98 -11.77
N SER A 100 -1.61 15.42 -12.69
CA SER A 100 -0.17 15.71 -12.83
C SER A 100 0.55 15.49 -11.49
N SER A 101 1.35 16.45 -11.02
CA SER A 101 2.07 16.38 -9.74
C SER A 101 1.17 16.22 -8.51
N TRP A 102 -0.08 16.68 -8.59
CA TRP A 102 -1.02 16.62 -7.46
C TRP A 102 -1.52 15.21 -7.16
N SER A 103 -1.44 14.28 -8.13
CA SER A 103 -1.76 12.86 -7.87
C SER A 103 -0.88 12.25 -6.78
N ARG A 104 0.38 12.70 -6.64
CA ARG A 104 1.25 12.24 -5.55
C ARG A 104 0.79 12.74 -4.19
N VAL A 105 0.33 13.99 -4.10
CA VAL A 105 -0.23 14.55 -2.84
C VAL A 105 -1.51 13.82 -2.46
N TYR A 106 -2.38 13.55 -3.44
CA TYR A 106 -3.61 12.80 -3.23
C TYR A 106 -3.35 11.35 -2.79
N GLN A 107 -2.43 10.63 -3.46
CA GLN A 107 -2.01 9.29 -3.05
C GLN A 107 -1.54 9.27 -1.59
N ILE A 108 -0.70 10.23 -1.20
CA ILE A 108 -0.17 10.31 0.16
C ILE A 108 -1.27 10.68 1.17
N ALA A 109 -2.26 11.49 0.80
CA ALA A 109 -3.43 11.73 1.66
C ALA A 109 -4.24 10.43 1.91
N LYS A 110 -4.41 9.58 0.90
CA LYS A 110 -5.01 8.25 1.11
C LYS A 110 -4.14 7.37 2.01
N MET A 111 -2.83 7.31 1.75
CA MET A 111 -1.91 6.55 2.60
C MET A 111 -1.93 7.02 4.05
N TYR A 112 -1.95 8.33 4.30
CA TYR A 112 -2.05 8.89 5.64
C TYR A 112 -3.30 8.40 6.40
N LEU A 113 -4.45 8.33 5.73
CA LEU A 113 -5.69 7.78 6.33
C LEU A 113 -5.61 6.26 6.52
N PHE A 114 -4.92 5.54 5.63
CA PHE A 114 -4.83 4.08 5.63
C PHE A 114 -3.86 3.51 6.67
N ILE A 115 -2.66 4.10 6.77
CA ILE A 115 -1.52 3.55 7.53
C ILE A 115 -1.90 3.11 8.95
N PRO A 116 -2.55 3.95 9.80
CA PRO A 116 -2.76 3.61 11.21
C PRO A 116 -3.67 2.40 11.43
N PHE A 117 -4.45 2.00 10.40
CA PHE A 117 -5.49 0.98 10.49
C PHE A 117 -5.18 -0.25 9.65
N SER A 118 -4.05 -0.27 8.95
CA SER A 118 -3.74 -1.29 7.94
C SER A 118 -2.89 -2.45 8.45
N ALA A 119 -2.67 -2.59 9.76
CA ALA A 119 -1.82 -3.64 10.35
C ALA A 119 -0.43 -3.77 9.68
N CYS A 120 0.23 -2.63 9.45
CA CYS A 120 1.51 -2.55 8.75
C CYS A 120 1.47 -2.92 7.24
N TYR A 121 0.28 -2.98 6.61
CA TYR A 121 0.17 -3.25 5.16
C TYR A 121 0.70 -2.09 4.31
N GLU A 122 0.93 -0.90 4.87
CA GLU A 122 1.66 0.16 4.16
C GLU A 122 3.09 -0.26 3.80
N CYS A 123 3.73 -1.16 4.56
CA CYS A 123 5.09 -1.60 4.29
C CYS A 123 5.24 -2.27 2.91
N PRO A 124 4.44 -3.31 2.55
CA PRO A 124 4.48 -3.83 1.18
C PRO A 124 4.06 -2.79 0.14
N LEU A 125 3.16 -1.85 0.44
CA LEU A 125 2.80 -0.79 -0.52
C LEU A 125 3.95 0.19 -0.77
N ALA A 126 4.71 0.58 0.27
CA ALA A 126 5.87 1.44 0.13
C ALA A 126 6.98 0.78 -0.71
N MET A 127 7.22 -0.52 -0.48
CA MET A 127 8.15 -1.29 -1.30
C MET A 127 7.68 -1.43 -2.75
N THR A 128 6.36 -1.60 -2.95
CA THR A 128 5.72 -1.68 -4.28
C THR A 128 5.83 -0.37 -5.04
N ASP A 129 5.54 0.77 -4.39
CA ASP A 129 5.71 2.10 -4.96
C ASP A 129 7.19 2.35 -5.30
N GLY A 130 8.12 2.01 -4.40
CA GLY A 130 9.55 2.10 -4.68
C GLY A 130 9.99 1.28 -5.91
N ALA A 131 9.52 0.04 -6.01
CA ALA A 131 9.83 -0.82 -7.15
C ALA A 131 9.25 -0.29 -8.47
N ALA A 132 7.98 0.14 -8.47
CA ALA A 132 7.36 0.79 -9.63
C ALA A 132 8.15 2.04 -10.06
N LYS A 133 8.62 2.84 -9.09
CA LYS A 133 9.41 4.04 -9.39
C LYS A 133 10.75 3.71 -10.02
N VAL A 134 11.44 2.68 -9.55
CA VAL A 134 12.71 2.22 -10.13
C VAL A 134 12.49 1.79 -11.59
N ILE A 135 11.48 0.95 -11.85
CA ILE A 135 11.19 0.48 -13.21
C ILE A 135 10.85 1.64 -14.14
N GLU A 136 10.01 2.57 -13.70
CA GLU A 136 9.67 3.78 -14.46
C GLU A 136 10.92 4.63 -14.78
N SER A 137 11.81 4.79 -13.82
CA SER A 137 13.03 5.60 -13.98
C SER A 137 14.04 4.97 -14.94
N LEU A 138 13.97 3.66 -15.15
CA LEU A 138 14.72 2.92 -16.18
C LEU A 138 14.06 2.98 -17.56
N GLY A 139 12.93 3.70 -17.71
CA GLY A 139 12.19 3.82 -18.96
C GLY A 139 11.28 2.62 -19.27
N ILE A 140 10.88 1.85 -18.25
CA ILE A 140 9.98 0.69 -18.36
C ILE A 140 10.49 -0.28 -19.45
N PRO A 141 11.68 -0.87 -19.27
CA PRO A 141 12.24 -1.77 -20.27
C PRO A 141 11.32 -2.98 -20.46
N LYS A 142 11.24 -3.50 -21.70
CA LYS A 142 10.34 -4.60 -22.09
C LYS A 142 10.28 -5.79 -21.11
N PRO A 143 11.39 -6.27 -20.52
CA PRO A 143 11.33 -7.37 -19.54
C PRO A 143 10.58 -7.04 -18.25
N LEU A 144 10.41 -5.76 -17.91
CA LEU A 144 9.77 -5.27 -16.68
C LEU A 144 8.41 -4.62 -16.94
N GLU A 145 7.93 -4.61 -18.18
CA GLU A 145 6.65 -3.98 -18.57
C GLU A 145 5.46 -4.65 -17.86
N GLU A 146 5.41 -5.99 -17.86
CA GLU A 146 4.39 -6.76 -17.14
C GLU A 146 4.45 -6.51 -15.63
N VAL A 147 5.64 -6.51 -15.06
CA VAL A 147 5.85 -6.25 -13.63
C VAL A 147 5.34 -4.85 -13.27
N TYR A 148 5.72 -3.83 -14.04
CA TYR A 148 5.24 -2.47 -13.84
C TYR A 148 3.72 -2.39 -13.88
N ALA A 149 3.10 -3.00 -14.89
CA ALA A 149 1.64 -3.03 -15.03
C ALA A 149 0.95 -3.68 -13.81
N HIS A 150 1.52 -4.77 -13.26
CA HIS A 150 1.00 -5.41 -12.05
C HIS A 150 1.19 -4.57 -10.78
N LEU A 151 2.36 -3.92 -10.60
CA LEU A 151 2.66 -3.09 -9.42
C LEU A 151 1.81 -1.81 -9.38
N THR A 152 1.37 -1.31 -10.55
CA THR A 152 0.52 -0.11 -10.66
C THR A 152 -0.93 -0.45 -11.03
N SER A 153 -1.37 -1.69 -10.83
CA SER A 153 -2.75 -2.11 -11.14
C SER A 153 -3.73 -1.68 -10.05
N GLY A 154 -4.90 -1.17 -10.47
CA GLY A 154 -6.05 -0.94 -9.60
C GLY A 154 -7.01 -2.14 -9.49
N ASP A 155 -6.70 -3.27 -10.16
CA ASP A 155 -7.52 -4.50 -10.12
C ASP A 155 -6.90 -5.52 -9.13
N PRO A 156 -7.61 -5.91 -8.06
CA PRO A 156 -7.15 -6.91 -7.09
C PRO A 156 -6.61 -8.21 -7.69
N LYS A 157 -7.19 -8.65 -8.82
CA LYS A 157 -6.84 -9.91 -9.48
C LYS A 157 -5.47 -9.87 -10.13
N THR A 158 -5.01 -8.68 -10.52
CA THR A 158 -3.73 -8.47 -11.19
C THR A 158 -2.74 -7.73 -10.31
N PHE A 159 -3.16 -7.07 -9.24
CA PHE A 159 -2.26 -6.31 -8.37
C PHE A 159 -1.20 -7.21 -7.69
N TRP A 160 0.07 -6.89 -7.93
CA TRP A 160 1.22 -7.49 -7.26
C TRP A 160 1.79 -6.53 -6.22
N ILE A 161 2.40 -7.09 -5.18
CA ILE A 161 3.22 -6.35 -4.23
C ILE A 161 4.70 -6.72 -4.42
N SER A 162 5.59 -5.80 -4.04
CA SER A 162 7.04 -6.02 -4.10
C SER A 162 7.65 -6.12 -2.70
N GLY A 163 8.74 -6.88 -2.61
CA GLY A 163 9.66 -6.88 -1.47
C GLY A 163 11.00 -6.26 -1.84
N GLN A 164 11.72 -5.72 -0.85
CA GLN A 164 13.04 -5.13 -1.03
C GLN A 164 14.05 -5.84 -0.12
N TRP A 165 14.73 -6.84 -0.68
CA TRP A 165 15.67 -7.70 0.06
C TRP A 165 17.08 -7.14 -0.02
N MET A 166 17.33 -6.06 0.72
CA MET A 166 18.66 -5.42 0.77
C MET A 166 19.50 -5.91 1.95
N THR A 167 18.88 -6.17 3.10
CA THR A 167 19.60 -6.46 4.35
C THR A 167 20.04 -7.92 4.43
N GLU A 168 21.32 -8.14 4.73
CA GLU A 168 21.87 -9.47 5.06
C GLU A 168 22.44 -9.52 6.48
N ARG A 169 22.94 -10.71 6.88
CA ARG A 169 23.46 -10.96 8.23
C ARG A 169 24.58 -10.01 8.66
N LYS A 170 25.44 -9.55 7.74
CA LYS A 170 26.58 -8.69 8.09
C LYS A 170 26.19 -7.21 8.18
N GLY A 171 25.15 -6.76 7.49
CA GLY A 171 24.68 -5.39 7.60
C GLY A 171 23.51 -5.04 6.70
N GLY A 172 22.67 -4.11 7.16
CA GLY A 172 21.65 -3.43 6.35
C GLY A 172 21.97 -1.95 6.10
N SER A 173 22.67 -1.28 7.03
CA SER A 173 23.12 0.10 6.84
C SER A 173 24.29 0.20 5.86
N ASP A 174 25.24 -0.73 5.94
CA ASP A 174 26.32 -0.89 4.96
C ASP A 174 26.00 -2.07 4.05
N VAL A 175 25.32 -1.77 2.94
CA VAL A 175 25.05 -2.77 1.89
C VAL A 175 26.26 -2.99 0.98
N GLY A 176 27.23 -2.07 0.94
CA GLY A 176 28.39 -2.20 0.05
C GLY A 176 29.41 -3.24 0.56
N GLY A 177 29.60 -3.31 1.88
CA GLY A 177 30.48 -4.29 2.54
C GLY A 177 29.74 -5.39 3.31
N GLY A 178 28.45 -5.20 3.59
CA GLY A 178 27.65 -6.07 4.46
C GLY A 178 26.73 -7.08 3.75
N THR A 179 26.72 -7.12 2.42
CA THR A 179 25.87 -8.04 1.64
C THR A 179 26.68 -8.79 0.59
N GLU A 180 26.25 -10.02 0.29
CA GLU A 180 26.83 -10.88 -0.76
C GLU A 180 25.95 -10.89 -2.02
N THR A 181 24.69 -10.46 -1.90
CA THR A 181 23.77 -10.22 -3.00
C THR A 181 24.16 -8.91 -3.69
N VAL A 182 24.72 -9.00 -4.90
CA VAL A 182 25.07 -7.87 -5.78
C VAL A 182 24.39 -8.03 -7.13
#